data_AF-A0A4Q8U655-F1
#
_entry.id   AF-A0A4Q8U655-F1
#
_cell.length_a   1.000
_cell.length_b   1.000
_cell.length_c   1.000
_cell.angle_alpha   90.00
_cell.angle_beta   90.00
_cell.angle_gamma   90.00
#
_symmetry.space_group_name_H-M   'P 1'
#
loop_
_entity.id
_entity.type
_entity.pdbx_description
1 polymer ?
#
loop_
_entity_poly.entity_id
_entity_poly.type
_entity_poly.pdbx_seq_one_letter_code
_entity_poly.pdbx_strand_id
1 'polypeptide(L)'
;MALIKCPECSKEISDKSKQCTHCGFPLPTVEDVPDGFCLIDGVPRDLREALNKIDDFPTMTPDEQKKLKGWIFGQCQTISIYGAEEILNIMLETHAVPKEFDGSYKRVGNGRIDSIQPPINKNVIKCPKCGSTCVTTITRGYSVLLGFIGSGKVVNICGSCGHKWKPKG
;
A
#
# COMPACT_ATOMS: atom_id res chain seq x y z
N MET A 1 10.80 -1.75 1.49
CA MET A 1 11.10 -0.38 1.03
C MET A 1 10.94 -0.44 -0.48
N ALA A 2 9.85 0.11 -1.02
CA ALA A 2 9.68 0.13 -2.47
C ALA A 2 10.34 1.39 -3.02
N LEU A 3 11.08 1.24 -4.12
CA LEU A 3 11.64 2.37 -4.86
C LEU A 3 10.67 2.67 -6.00
N ILE A 4 10.21 3.91 -6.08
CA ILE A 4 9.42 4.45 -7.19
C ILE A 4 10.33 5.29 -8.10
N LYS A 5 9.96 5.43 -9.37
CA LYS A 5 10.66 6.33 -10.28
C LYS A 5 10.03 7.71 -10.22
N CYS A 6 10.85 8.75 -10.09
CA CYS A 6 10.39 10.13 -10.18
C CYS A 6 9.77 10.37 -11.57
N PRO A 7 8.54 10.91 -11.66
CA PRO A 7 7.89 11.16 -12.96
C PRO A 7 8.56 12.28 -13.76
N GLU A 8 9.35 13.14 -13.11
CA GLU A 8 9.99 14.28 -13.75
C GLU A 8 11.45 13.96 -14.13
N CYS A 9 12.26 13.42 -13.21
CA CYS A 9 13.67 13.16 -13.47
C CYS A 9 14.04 11.68 -13.66
N SER A 10 13.06 10.76 -13.61
CA SER A 10 13.22 9.31 -13.82
C SER A 10 14.19 8.57 -12.87
N LYS A 11 14.68 9.22 -11.82
CA LYS A 11 15.56 8.62 -10.81
C LYS A 11 14.76 7.86 -9.75
N GLU A 12 15.39 6.84 -9.17
CA GLU A 12 14.80 6.01 -8.12
C GLU A 12 14.77 6.77 -6.79
N ILE A 13 13.59 6.78 -6.16
CA ILE A 13 13.33 7.46 -4.89
C ILE A 13 12.42 6.58 -4.02
N SER A 14 12.43 6.79 -2.70
CA SER A 14 11.51 6.07 -1.82
C SER A 14 10.06 6.45 -2.12
N ASP A 15 9.20 5.43 -2.12
CA ASP A 15 7.74 5.52 -2.04
C ASP A 15 7.19 6.43 -0.92
N LYS A 16 8.01 6.78 0.08
CA LYS A 16 7.63 7.61 1.24
C LYS A 16 8.11 9.06 1.15
N SER A 17 8.86 9.43 0.12
CA SER A 17 9.42 10.76 -0.02
C SER A 17 8.34 11.76 -0.43
N LYS A 18 8.17 12.86 0.32
CA LYS A 18 7.26 13.97 -0.03
C LYS A 18 7.69 14.76 -1.28
N GLN A 19 8.96 14.64 -1.64
CA GLN A 19 9.53 15.23 -2.85
C GLN A 19 10.71 14.39 -3.33
N CYS A 20 10.98 14.40 -4.63
CA CYS A 20 12.15 13.75 -5.20
C CYS A 20 13.42 14.36 -4.62
N THR A 21 14.30 13.52 -4.08
CA THR A 21 15.60 13.94 -3.52
C THR A 21 16.61 14.40 -4.58
N HIS A 22 16.31 14.19 -5.86
CA HIS A 22 17.22 14.52 -6.96
C HIS A 22 16.85 15.79 -7.75
N CYS A 23 15.56 16.09 -7.90
CA CYS A 23 15.10 17.25 -8.67
C CYS A 23 14.17 18.18 -7.87
N GLY A 24 13.69 17.76 -6.69
CA GLY A 24 12.75 18.54 -5.89
C GLY A 24 11.30 18.44 -6.33
N PHE A 25 10.97 17.62 -7.33
CA PHE A 25 9.59 17.41 -7.77
C PHE A 25 8.70 16.93 -6.60
N PRO A 26 7.63 17.65 -6.24
CA PRO A 26 6.75 17.27 -5.15
C PRO A 26 6.00 15.98 -5.51
N LEU A 27 6.08 14.96 -4.64
CA LEU A 27 5.36 13.71 -4.81
C LEU A 27 4.09 13.77 -3.95
N PRO A 28 2.90 13.57 -4.54
CA PRO A 28 1.66 13.54 -3.76
C PRO A 28 1.71 12.36 -2.80
N THR A 29 1.50 12.61 -1.51
CA THR A 29 1.30 11.55 -0.52
C THR A 29 -0.19 11.22 -0.43
N VAL A 30 -0.55 10.01 0.03
CA VAL A 30 -1.94 9.55 0.20
C VAL A 30 -2.78 10.51 1.05
N GLU A 31 -2.14 11.30 1.90
CA GLU A 31 -2.74 12.33 2.77
C GLU A 31 -3.17 13.58 1.99
N ASP A 32 -2.54 13.87 0.85
CA ASP A 32 -2.81 15.05 0.00
C ASP A 32 -3.88 14.79 -1.06
N VAL A 33 -4.32 13.54 -1.20
CA VAL A 33 -5.29 13.10 -2.21
C VAL A 33 -6.71 13.42 -1.72
N PRO A 34 -7.47 14.30 -2.41
CA PRO A 34 -8.82 14.65 -2.00
C PRO A 34 -9.79 13.46 -2.11
N ASP A 35 -10.87 13.48 -1.34
CA ASP A 35 -11.93 12.47 -1.46
C ASP A 35 -12.51 12.44 -2.89
N GLY A 36 -12.75 11.21 -3.37
CA GLY A 36 -13.12 10.95 -4.75
C GLY A 36 -11.94 10.71 -5.70
N PHE A 37 -10.71 10.92 -5.26
CA PHE A 37 -9.50 10.57 -6.01
C PHE A 37 -8.84 9.30 -5.48
N CYS A 38 -8.24 8.53 -6.38
CA CYS A 38 -7.43 7.36 -6.07
C CYS A 38 -6.01 7.55 -6.60
N LEU A 39 -4.99 7.34 -5.77
CA LEU A 39 -3.60 7.34 -6.19
C LEU A 39 -3.24 5.98 -6.80
N ILE A 40 -3.06 5.97 -8.12
CA ILE A 40 -2.72 4.76 -8.88
C ILE A 40 -1.35 4.98 -9.52
N ASP A 41 -0.38 4.12 -9.17
CA ASP A 41 1.02 4.23 -9.59
C ASP A 41 1.64 5.63 -9.35
N GLY A 42 1.27 6.26 -8.23
CA GLY A 42 1.76 7.59 -7.86
C GLY A 42 1.09 8.75 -8.60
N VAL A 43 0.04 8.50 -9.38
CA VAL A 43 -0.71 9.55 -10.08
C VAL A 43 -2.18 9.56 -9.62
N PRO A 44 -2.72 10.70 -9.15
CA PRO A 44 -4.11 10.78 -8.73
C PRO A 44 -5.06 10.63 -9.92
N ARG A 45 -6.13 9.85 -9.74
CA ARG A 45 -7.21 9.63 -10.70
C ARG A 45 -8.53 10.03 -10.09
N ASP A 46 -9.32 10.80 -10.83
CA ASP A 46 -10.66 11.17 -10.41
C ASP A 46 -11.61 10.00 -10.66
N LEU A 47 -12.21 9.48 -9.58
CA LEU A 47 -13.21 8.42 -9.62
C LEU A 47 -14.55 8.88 -9.02
N ARG A 48 -14.78 10.19 -8.89
CA ARG A 48 -16.03 10.75 -8.35
C ARG A 48 -17.25 10.36 -9.17
N GLU A 49 -17.10 10.31 -10.49
CA GLU A 49 -18.20 9.88 -11.37
C GLU A 49 -18.59 8.43 -11.09
N ALA A 50 -17.60 7.56 -10.81
CA ALA A 50 -17.87 6.20 -10.41
C ALA A 50 -18.50 6.15 -9.02
N LEU A 51 -18.00 6.93 -8.04
CA LEU A 51 -18.56 7.04 -6.69
C LEU A 51 -20.05 7.37 -6.69
N ASN A 52 -20.46 8.37 -7.50
CA ASN A 52 -21.86 8.79 -7.60
C ASN A 52 -22.79 7.73 -8.19
N LYS A 53 -22.24 6.70 -8.86
CA LYS A 53 -22.98 5.63 -9.53
C LYS A 53 -22.96 4.30 -8.75
N ILE A 54 -22.27 4.24 -7.60
CA ILE A 54 -22.14 3.01 -6.79
C ILE A 54 -23.49 2.57 -6.23
N ASP A 55 -24.29 3.50 -5.71
CA ASP A 55 -25.57 3.17 -5.06
C ASP A 55 -26.58 2.60 -6.07
N ASP A 56 -26.53 3.09 -7.32
CA ASP A 56 -27.39 2.62 -8.41
C ASP A 56 -26.88 1.32 -9.05
N PHE A 57 -25.62 0.95 -8.82
CA PHE A 57 -24.97 -0.20 -9.46
C PHE A 57 -25.74 -1.53 -9.37
N PRO A 58 -26.38 -1.91 -8.25
CA PRO A 58 -27.18 -3.14 -8.16
C PRO A 58 -28.42 -3.12 -9.04
N THR A 59 -28.94 -1.93 -9.37
CA THR A 59 -30.13 -1.73 -10.18
C THR A 59 -29.84 -1.42 -11.65
N MET A 60 -28.58 -1.15 -11.99
CA MET A 60 -28.12 -0.91 -13.35
C MET A 60 -28.27 -2.14 -14.25
N THR A 61 -28.48 -1.88 -15.54
CA THR A 61 -28.44 -2.92 -16.57
C THR A 61 -27.01 -3.46 -16.74
N PRO A 62 -26.84 -4.72 -17.20
CA PRO A 62 -25.51 -5.28 -17.47
C PRO A 62 -24.65 -4.43 -18.41
N ASP A 63 -25.27 -3.72 -19.36
CA ASP A 63 -24.57 -2.83 -20.29
C ASP A 63 -24.06 -1.55 -19.60
N GLU A 64 -24.82 -0.98 -18.66
CA GLU A 64 -24.40 0.17 -17.86
C GLU A 64 -23.28 -0.20 -16.90
N GLN A 65 -23.37 -1.36 -16.24
CA GLN A 65 -22.29 -1.89 -15.40
C GLN A 65 -21.01 -2.09 -16.21
N LYS A 66 -21.12 -2.63 -17.43
CA LYS A 66 -19.99 -2.82 -18.35
C LYS A 66 -19.38 -1.49 -18.80
N LYS A 67 -20.21 -0.47 -19.08
CA LYS A 67 -19.75 0.88 -19.40
C LYS A 67 -19.01 1.51 -18.22
N LEU A 68 -19.52 1.36 -17.00
CA LEU A 68 -18.89 1.89 -15.79
C LEU A 68 -17.53 1.25 -15.54
N LYS A 69 -17.45 -0.09 -15.62
CA LYS A 69 -16.18 -0.83 -15.54
C LYS A 69 -15.19 -0.38 -16.61
N GLY A 70 -15.66 -0.24 -17.86
CA GLY A 70 -14.85 0.24 -18.98
C GLY A 70 -14.35 1.67 -18.79
N TRP A 71 -15.17 2.53 -18.18
CA TRP A 71 -14.78 3.90 -17.85
C TRP A 71 -13.69 3.93 -16.76
N ILE A 72 -13.85 3.19 -15.67
CA ILE A 72 -12.84 3.09 -14.59
C ILE A 72 -11.51 2.57 -15.16
N PHE A 73 -11.57 1.55 -16.01
CA PHE A 73 -10.42 1.03 -16.73
C PHE A 73 -9.80 2.11 -17.65
N GLY A 74 -10.62 2.88 -18.37
CA GLY A 74 -10.17 3.96 -19.24
C GLY A 74 -9.47 5.12 -18.51
N GLN A 75 -9.79 5.36 -17.24
CA GLN A 75 -9.06 6.34 -16.41
C GLN A 75 -7.63 5.88 -16.09
N CYS A 76 -7.31 4.60 -16.28
CA CYS A 76 -6.11 3.98 -15.73
C CYS A 76 -5.37 3.17 -16.81
N GLN A 77 -4.44 3.79 -17.54
CA GLN A 77 -3.66 3.09 -18.58
C GLN A 77 -2.68 2.02 -18.05
N THR A 78 -2.46 1.98 -16.74
CA THR A 78 -1.47 1.10 -16.09
C THR A 78 -2.10 -0.09 -15.37
N ILE A 79 -3.42 -0.08 -15.15
CA ILE A 79 -4.14 -1.19 -14.51
C ILE A 79 -4.81 -2.09 -15.55
N SER A 80 -5.19 -3.30 -15.14
CA SER A 80 -5.83 -4.29 -16.01
C SER A 80 -7.31 -4.18 -15.80
N ILE A 81 -8.05 -4.85 -16.66
CA ILE A 81 -9.49 -4.95 -16.52
C ILE A 81 -9.88 -5.52 -15.14
N TYR A 82 -9.06 -6.42 -14.58
CA TYR A 82 -9.26 -6.98 -13.23
C TYR A 82 -8.99 -5.96 -12.13
N GLY A 83 -7.96 -5.12 -12.29
CA GLY A 83 -7.70 -4.03 -11.35
C GLY A 83 -8.87 -3.03 -11.31
N ALA A 84 -9.47 -2.72 -12.46
CA ALA A 84 -10.65 -1.87 -12.51
C ALA A 84 -11.88 -2.51 -11.81
N GLU A 85 -12.05 -3.83 -11.93
CA GLU A 85 -13.10 -4.56 -11.19
C GLU A 85 -12.86 -4.55 -9.69
N GLU A 86 -11.61 -4.69 -9.25
CA GLU A 86 -11.25 -4.67 -7.84
C GLU A 86 -11.50 -3.30 -7.19
N ILE A 87 -11.11 -2.21 -7.88
CA ILE A 87 -11.45 -0.85 -7.46
C ILE A 87 -12.97 -0.70 -7.29
N LEU A 88 -13.75 -1.17 -8.27
CA LEU A 88 -15.20 -1.11 -8.22
C LEU A 88 -15.78 -1.93 -7.05
N ASN A 89 -15.22 -3.11 -6.76
CA ASN A 89 -15.68 -3.93 -5.64
C ASN A 89 -15.38 -3.27 -4.29
N ILE A 90 -14.19 -2.67 -4.12
CA ILE A 90 -13.84 -1.91 -2.92
C ILE A 90 -14.81 -0.73 -2.74
N MET A 91 -15.09 -0.02 -3.83
CA MET A 91 -16.06 1.06 -3.86
C MET A 91 -17.46 0.60 -3.45
N LEU A 92 -17.93 -0.56 -3.93
CA LEU A 92 -19.22 -1.15 -3.56
C LEU A 92 -19.28 -1.60 -2.10
N GLU A 93 -18.19 -2.12 -1.54
CA GLU A 93 -18.15 -2.54 -0.13
C GLU A 93 -18.03 -1.34 0.84
N THR A 94 -17.23 -0.35 0.49
CA THR A 94 -16.85 0.73 1.41
C THR A 94 -17.66 2.01 1.20
N HIS A 95 -18.40 2.12 0.09
CA HIS A 95 -19.04 3.35 -0.38
C HIS A 95 -18.08 4.55 -0.42
N ALA A 96 -16.79 4.28 -0.64
CA ALA A 96 -15.73 5.28 -0.67
C ALA A 96 -14.70 4.94 -1.75
N VAL A 97 -14.04 5.98 -2.26
CA VAL A 97 -12.90 5.79 -3.18
C VAL A 97 -11.66 5.40 -2.37
N PRO A 98 -10.97 4.30 -2.70
CA PRO A 98 -9.72 3.97 -2.05
C PRO A 98 -8.68 5.06 -2.33
N LYS A 99 -7.99 5.54 -1.29
CA LYS A 99 -7.00 6.62 -1.43
C LYS A 99 -5.76 6.19 -2.23
N GLU A 100 -5.41 4.92 -2.16
CA GLU A 100 -4.33 4.31 -2.93
C GLU A 100 -4.78 2.96 -3.48
N PHE A 101 -4.34 2.63 -4.69
CA PHE A 101 -4.57 1.32 -5.30
C PHE A 101 -3.31 0.90 -6.05
N ASP A 102 -2.68 -0.17 -5.56
CA ASP A 102 -1.54 -0.79 -6.22
C ASP A 102 -2.04 -1.72 -7.33
N GLY A 103 -2.12 -1.19 -8.54
CA GLY A 103 -2.51 -1.92 -9.73
C GLY A 103 -1.42 -2.85 -10.29
N SER A 104 -0.35 -3.14 -9.56
CA SER A 104 0.70 -4.06 -10.00
C SER A 104 0.27 -5.54 -9.89
N TYR A 105 -0.85 -5.93 -10.52
CA TYR A 105 -1.13 -7.36 -10.71
C TYR A 105 -0.05 -7.92 -11.67
N LYS A 106 0.93 -8.61 -11.08
CA LYS A 106 1.89 -9.43 -11.82
C LYS A 106 1.11 -10.42 -12.66
N ARG A 107 1.35 -10.45 -13.98
CA ARG A 107 1.00 -11.61 -14.81
C ARG A 107 1.74 -12.82 -14.25
N VAL A 108 1.10 -13.61 -13.38
CA VAL A 108 1.46 -15.02 -13.26
C VAL A 108 0.76 -15.68 -14.45
N GLY A 109 1.51 -16.35 -15.33
CA GLY A 109 1.07 -16.78 -16.65
C GLY A 109 -0.21 -17.63 -16.69
N ASN A 110 -0.70 -17.93 -17.90
CA ASN A 110 -1.93 -18.67 -18.29
C ASN A 110 -2.47 -19.77 -17.34
N GLY A 111 -2.90 -19.42 -16.14
CA GLY A 111 -3.43 -20.33 -15.13
C GLY A 111 -4.60 -19.70 -14.42
N ARG A 112 -5.68 -20.46 -14.26
CA ARG A 112 -6.94 -20.08 -13.61
C ARG A 112 -6.69 -19.48 -12.22
N ILE A 113 -7.46 -18.45 -11.87
CA ILE A 113 -7.46 -17.81 -10.56
C ILE A 113 -8.20 -18.74 -9.60
N ASP A 114 -7.46 -19.61 -8.90
CA ASP A 114 -7.97 -20.15 -7.65
C ASP A 114 -7.84 -19.02 -6.62
N SER A 115 -8.98 -18.62 -6.06
CA SER A 115 -9.13 -17.57 -5.05
C SER A 115 -8.02 -17.61 -3.99
N ILE A 116 -7.09 -16.65 -4.03
CA ILE A 116 -6.14 -16.45 -2.93
C ILE A 116 -6.82 -15.53 -1.92
N GLN A 117 -7.26 -16.10 -0.80
CA GLN A 117 -7.64 -15.33 0.37
C GLN A 117 -6.47 -14.41 0.79
N PRO A 118 -6.74 -13.18 1.29
CA PRO A 118 -5.69 -12.30 1.77
C PRO A 118 -4.83 -13.01 2.84
N PRO A 119 -3.49 -12.86 2.84
CA PRO A 119 -2.67 -13.50 3.86
C PRO A 119 -2.89 -12.80 5.21
N ILE A 120 -3.86 -13.28 5.97
CA ILE A 120 -3.99 -12.95 7.40
C ILE A 120 -2.91 -13.73 8.14
N ASN A 121 -1.67 -13.26 8.06
CA ASN A 121 -0.58 -13.88 8.79
C ASN A 121 -0.69 -13.47 10.27
N LYS A 122 -1.22 -14.37 11.11
CA LYS A 122 -1.42 -14.16 12.57
C LYS A 122 -0.11 -13.99 13.36
N ASN A 123 1.05 -14.07 12.71
CA ASN A 123 2.38 -14.02 13.34
C ASN A 123 3.18 -12.72 13.06
N VAL A 124 2.53 -11.61 12.76
CA VAL A 124 3.23 -10.32 12.63
C VAL A 124 3.38 -9.67 14.01
N ILE A 125 4.63 -9.51 14.46
CA ILE A 125 4.98 -8.86 15.73
C ILE A 125 4.57 -7.38 15.64
N LYS A 126 3.65 -6.95 16.52
CA LYS A 126 3.20 -5.56 16.63
C LYS A 126 3.79 -4.91 17.87
N CYS A 127 4.08 -3.62 17.78
CA CYS A 127 4.47 -2.82 18.93
C CYS A 127 3.29 -2.74 19.93
N PRO A 128 3.49 -3.12 21.21
CA PRO A 128 2.43 -3.06 22.21
C PRO A 128 2.02 -1.63 22.57
N LYS A 129 2.86 -0.63 22.24
CA LYS A 129 2.60 0.79 22.55
C LYS A 129 1.82 1.50 21.43
N CYS A 130 2.12 1.23 20.17
CA CYS A 130 1.56 1.98 19.03
C CYS A 130 0.96 1.11 17.92
N GLY A 131 0.97 -0.22 18.05
CA GLY A 131 0.43 -1.15 17.05
C GLY A 131 1.25 -1.29 15.76
N SER A 132 2.29 -0.47 15.57
CA SER A 132 3.17 -0.53 14.39
C SER A 132 3.85 -1.88 14.24
N THR A 133 3.94 -2.37 13.00
CA THR A 133 4.66 -3.59 12.61
C THR A 133 6.15 -3.35 12.35
N CYS A 134 6.59 -2.08 12.41
CA CYS A 134 8.00 -1.71 12.29
C CYS A 134 8.74 -2.02 13.59
N VAL A 135 9.24 -3.25 13.70
CA VAL A 135 9.96 -3.77 14.87
C VAL A 135 11.35 -4.27 14.44
N THR A 136 12.38 -3.78 15.12
CA THR A 136 13.77 -4.20 14.91
C THR A 136 14.28 -4.93 16.15
N THR A 137 14.77 -6.15 15.96
CA THR A 137 15.38 -6.95 17.02
C THR A 137 16.88 -6.68 17.05
N ILE A 138 17.39 -6.15 18.15
CA ILE A 138 18.83 -5.96 18.35
C ILE A 138 19.34 -6.79 19.52
N THR A 139 20.52 -7.35 19.35
CA THR A 139 21.27 -7.97 20.44
C THR A 139 22.15 -6.90 21.06
N ARG A 140 21.91 -6.55 22.33
CA ARG A 140 22.88 -5.73 23.06
C ARG A 140 23.98 -6.64 23.56
N GLY A 141 25.05 -6.75 22.77
CA GLY A 141 26.26 -7.44 23.22
C GLY A 141 27.35 -7.49 22.16
N TYR A 142 28.26 -6.52 22.18
CA TYR A 142 29.70 -6.74 22.13
C TYR A 142 30.40 -5.39 22.34
N SER A 143 31.15 -5.24 23.43
CA SER A 143 32.14 -4.17 23.53
C SER A 143 33.48 -4.80 23.19
N VAL A 144 34.02 -4.51 22.00
CA VAL A 144 35.31 -5.04 21.51
C VAL A 144 36.45 -4.70 22.49
N LEU A 145 36.28 -3.66 23.32
CA LEU A 145 37.33 -3.12 24.18
C LEU A 145 37.52 -3.82 25.54
N LEU A 146 36.56 -4.59 26.06
CA LEU A 146 36.59 -4.98 27.50
C LEU A 146 36.22 -6.44 27.80
N GLY A 147 36.50 -7.39 26.91
CA GLY A 147 36.85 -8.78 27.28
C GLY A 147 36.00 -9.60 28.28
N PHE A 148 34.75 -9.24 28.57
CA PHE A 148 33.88 -10.01 29.47
C PHE A 148 32.76 -10.73 28.70
N ILE A 149 32.77 -12.05 28.78
CA ILE A 149 31.74 -12.95 28.26
C ILE A 149 30.51 -12.82 29.17
N GLY A 150 29.58 -11.95 28.79
CA GLY A 150 28.33 -11.70 29.52
C GLY A 150 27.16 -11.69 28.55
N SER A 151 26.18 -12.57 28.79
CA SER A 151 25.03 -12.92 27.96
C SER A 151 24.36 -11.71 27.29
N GLY A 152 24.52 -11.58 25.97
CA GLY A 152 23.90 -10.54 25.17
C GLY A 152 22.37 -10.61 25.28
N LYS A 153 21.74 -9.55 25.81
CA LYS A 153 20.27 -9.51 25.96
C LYS A 153 19.65 -9.08 24.63
N VAL A 154 18.83 -9.95 24.05
CA VAL A 154 18.04 -9.65 22.84
C VAL A 154 16.84 -8.79 23.23
N VAL A 155 16.63 -7.68 22.51
CA VAL A 155 15.51 -6.77 22.72
C VAL A 155 14.89 -6.33 21.39
N ASN A 156 13.57 -6.24 21.36
CA ASN A 156 12.80 -5.67 20.26
C ASN A 156 12.65 -4.16 20.48
N ILE A 157 12.78 -3.36 19.43
CA ILE A 157 12.61 -1.91 19.44
C ILE A 157 11.64 -1.54 18.31
N CYS A 158 10.62 -0.74 18.61
CA CYS A 158 9.74 -0.21 17.59
C CYS A 158 10.43 0.94 16.84
N GLY A 159 10.56 0.85 15.52
CA GLY A 159 11.11 1.91 14.68
C GLY A 159 10.23 3.15 14.61
N SER A 160 8.91 3.01 14.85
CA SER A 160 7.97 4.13 14.78
C SER A 160 7.88 4.96 16.07
N CYS A 161 7.95 4.32 17.25
CA CYS A 161 7.79 5.03 18.53
C CYS A 161 8.94 4.85 19.52
N GLY A 162 9.95 4.05 19.18
CA GLY A 162 11.12 3.79 20.03
C GLY A 162 10.88 2.88 21.24
N HIS A 163 9.66 2.38 21.45
CA HIS A 163 9.34 1.49 22.57
C HIS A 163 10.16 0.19 22.50
N LYS A 164 10.64 -0.31 23.65
CA LYS A 164 11.53 -1.47 23.74
C LYS A 164 10.92 -2.56 24.60
N TRP A 165 10.91 -3.80 24.14
CA TRP A 165 10.38 -4.94 24.89
C TRP A 165 11.20 -6.21 24.62
N LYS A 166 11.06 -7.21 25.48
CA LYS A 166 11.72 -8.50 25.28
C LYS A 166 10.93 -9.34 24.27
N PRO A 167 11.59 -10.00 23.30
CA PRO A 167 10.92 -11.01 22.49
C PRO A 167 10.39 -12.12 23.40
N LYS A 168 9.15 -12.56 23.17
CA LYS A 168 8.67 -13.81 23.78
C LYS A 168 9.38 -14.94 23.03
N GLY A 169 10.31 -15.59 23.71
CA GLY A 169 10.95 -16.83 23.24
C GLY A 169 9.97 -17.99 23.28
#